data_AF-A0A848UNG5-F1
#
_entry.id   AF-A0A848UNG5-F1
#
_cell.length_a   1.000
_cell.length_b   1.000
_cell.length_c   1.000
_cell.angle_alpha   90.00
_cell.angle_beta   90.00
_cell.angle_gamma   90.00
#
_symmetry.space_group_name_H-M   'P 1'
#
loop_
_entity.id
_entity.type
_entity.pdbx_description
1 polymer ?
#
loop_
_entity_poly.entity_id
_entity_poly.type
_entity_poly.pdbx_seq_one_letter_code
_entity_poly.pdbx_strand_id
1 'polypeptide(L)'
;VFFGDRGRAAGEADILINPTNGASYTGTIVQSQQVASSKLRAAETGRWVVQVSPTGFSAFVSPAGDVFQRTDVSERAVITMEVPRRTGTTWYQTLGDLPWIALVAAVFLLTHTHQRLHVRVVSDTSRTAAGSGLEQQGDGAVVDDRDVHLGAEPAGRDDRAVPT
;
A
#
# COMPACT_ATOMS: atom_id res chain seq x y z
N VAL A 1 3.74 -5.77 -16.99
CA VAL A 1 2.52 -4.96 -17.27
C VAL A 1 2.32 -4.00 -16.12
N PHE A 2 3.08 -2.90 -16.06
CA PHE A 2 2.95 -1.81 -15.08
C PHE A 2 3.67 -0.58 -15.63
N PHE A 3 2.98 0.27 -16.40
CA PHE A 3 3.57 1.48 -16.96
C PHE A 3 2.55 2.62 -16.96
N GLY A 4 2.28 3.21 -15.79
CA GLY A 4 1.45 4.42 -15.69
C GLY A 4 1.97 5.55 -16.55
N ASP A 5 3.29 5.74 -16.54
CA ASP A 5 3.94 6.77 -17.33
C ASP A 5 3.77 6.59 -18.83
N ARG A 6 3.73 5.34 -19.35
CA ARG A 6 3.54 5.09 -20.78
C ARG A 6 2.09 5.34 -21.21
N GLY A 7 1.12 4.99 -20.37
CA GLY A 7 -0.29 5.33 -20.61
C GLY A 7 -0.53 6.84 -20.57
N ARG A 8 0.23 7.57 -19.75
CA ARG A 8 0.21 9.04 -19.71
C ARG A 8 0.91 9.68 -20.90
N ALA A 9 2.09 9.15 -21.28
CA ALA A 9 2.87 9.63 -22.42
C ALA A 9 2.18 9.40 -23.76
N ALA A 10 1.31 8.39 -23.84
CA ALA A 10 0.43 8.15 -24.97
C ALA A 10 -0.75 9.15 -25.04
N GLY A 11 -0.61 10.39 -24.53
CA GLY A 11 -1.69 11.37 -24.38
C GLY A 11 -2.50 11.68 -25.64
N GLU A 12 -1.96 11.36 -26.82
CA GLU A 12 -2.61 11.51 -28.13
C GLU A 12 -3.02 10.17 -28.78
N ALA A 13 -2.72 9.02 -28.17
CA ALA A 13 -3.11 7.73 -28.72
C ALA A 13 -4.62 7.55 -28.65
N ASP A 14 -5.23 7.02 -29.71
CA ASP A 14 -6.68 6.77 -29.76
C ASP A 14 -7.09 5.42 -29.17
N ILE A 15 -6.16 4.47 -29.16
CA ILE A 15 -6.31 3.08 -28.69
C ILE A 15 -4.98 2.64 -28.07
N LEU A 16 -5.04 1.75 -27.09
CA LEU A 16 -3.87 1.12 -26.47
C LEU A 16 -3.78 -0.36 -26.86
N ILE A 17 -2.57 -0.83 -27.16
CA ILE A 17 -2.31 -2.24 -27.43
C ILE A 17 -1.36 -2.77 -26.35
N ASN A 18 -1.74 -3.90 -25.74
CA ASN A 18 -0.98 -4.56 -24.70
C ASN A 18 -0.57 -5.98 -25.16
N PRO A 19 0.57 -6.13 -25.84
CA PRO A 19 1.11 -7.44 -26.15
C PRO A 19 1.64 -8.11 -24.88
N THR A 20 1.23 -9.36 -24.63
CA THR A 20 1.64 -10.14 -23.45
C THR A 20 1.81 -11.63 -23.79
N ASN A 21 2.56 -12.37 -22.99
CA ASN A 21 2.75 -13.80 -23.13
C ASN A 21 2.53 -14.49 -21.78
N GLY A 22 1.62 -15.46 -21.73
CA GLY A 22 1.29 -16.23 -20.53
C GLY A 22 2.05 -17.55 -20.39
N ALA A 23 2.98 -17.88 -21.31
CA ALA A 23 3.54 -19.23 -21.46
C ALA A 23 4.29 -19.76 -20.22
N SER A 24 4.81 -18.87 -19.38
CA SER A 24 5.52 -19.25 -18.14
C SER A 24 4.59 -19.57 -16.97
N TYR A 25 3.28 -19.38 -17.11
CA TYR A 25 2.31 -19.51 -16.03
C TYR A 25 1.18 -20.46 -16.42
N THR A 26 0.89 -21.43 -15.55
CA THR A 26 -0.22 -22.37 -15.73
C THR A 26 -1.52 -21.80 -15.18
N GLY A 27 -2.65 -22.16 -15.79
CA GLY A 27 -3.98 -21.76 -15.31
C GLY A 27 -4.31 -20.31 -15.67
N THR A 28 -5.12 -19.66 -14.85
CA THR A 28 -5.76 -18.38 -15.19
C THR A 28 -5.44 -17.23 -14.24
N ILE A 29 -4.75 -17.47 -13.11
CA ILE A 29 -4.59 -16.48 -12.04
C ILE A 29 -3.80 -15.28 -12.53
N VAL A 30 -2.58 -15.50 -13.04
CA VAL A 30 -1.70 -14.41 -13.51
C VAL A 30 -2.29 -13.74 -14.75
N GLN A 31 -2.91 -14.53 -15.62
CA GLN A 31 -3.57 -14.06 -16.84
C GLN A 31 -4.76 -13.15 -16.50
N SER A 32 -5.51 -13.46 -15.44
CA SER A 32 -6.61 -12.61 -14.94
C SER A 32 -6.08 -11.31 -14.34
N GLN A 33 -4.94 -11.35 -13.64
CA GLN A 33 -4.29 -10.13 -13.13
C GLN A 33 -3.81 -9.22 -14.28
N GLN A 34 -3.32 -9.79 -15.37
CA GLN A 34 -2.96 -9.03 -16.57
C GLN A 34 -4.19 -8.33 -17.17
N VAL A 35 -5.34 -9.01 -17.27
CA VAL A 35 -6.59 -8.40 -17.74
C VAL A 35 -7.07 -7.31 -16.78
N ALA A 36 -6.98 -7.53 -15.47
CA ALA A 36 -7.33 -6.51 -14.48
C ALA A 36 -6.45 -5.26 -14.61
N SER A 37 -5.16 -5.42 -14.90
CA SER A 37 -4.25 -4.31 -15.20
C SER A 37 -4.68 -3.57 -16.48
N SER A 38 -5.02 -4.30 -17.55
CA SER A 38 -5.56 -3.71 -18.79
C SER A 38 -6.83 -2.90 -18.54
N LYS A 39 -7.75 -3.38 -17.69
CA LYS A 39 -8.95 -2.63 -17.27
C LYS A 39 -8.62 -1.32 -16.59
N LEU A 40 -7.68 -1.34 -15.65
CA LEU A 40 -7.25 -0.13 -14.95
C LEU A 40 -6.65 0.89 -15.93
N ARG A 41 -5.79 0.44 -16.85
CA ARG A 41 -5.21 1.33 -17.88
C ARG A 41 -6.27 1.91 -18.81
N ALA A 42 -7.28 1.13 -19.19
CA ALA A 42 -8.39 1.59 -20.00
C ALA A 42 -9.16 2.73 -19.31
N ALA A 43 -9.49 2.54 -18.02
CA ALA A 43 -10.18 3.53 -17.20
C ALA A 43 -9.36 4.81 -17.00
N GLU A 44 -8.07 4.67 -16.70
CA GLU A 44 -7.18 5.80 -16.48
C GLU A 44 -6.95 6.65 -17.72
N THR A 45 -6.88 6.04 -18.90
CA THR A 45 -6.61 6.75 -20.16
C THR A 45 -7.89 7.10 -20.92
N GLY A 46 -9.02 6.55 -20.49
CA GLY A 46 -10.28 6.63 -21.21
C GLY A 46 -10.18 6.03 -22.61
N ARG A 47 -9.28 5.06 -22.84
CA ARG A 47 -9.05 4.43 -24.16
C ARG A 47 -9.47 2.97 -24.14
N TRP A 48 -9.82 2.47 -25.32
CA TRP A 48 -9.90 1.03 -25.54
C TRP A 48 -8.51 0.41 -25.40
N VAL A 49 -8.43 -0.73 -24.72
CA VAL A 49 -7.21 -1.53 -24.61
C VAL A 49 -7.43 -2.85 -25.33
N VAL A 50 -6.54 -3.19 -26.26
CA VAL A 50 -6.50 -4.47 -26.95
C VAL A 50 -5.37 -5.29 -26.35
N GLN A 51 -5.71 -6.29 -25.54
CA GLN A 51 -4.73 -7.23 -25.00
C GLN A 51 -4.56 -8.38 -25.99
N VAL A 52 -3.33 -8.61 -26.43
CA VAL A 52 -2.99 -9.64 -27.41
C VAL A 52 -2.02 -10.63 -26.78
N SER A 53 -2.44 -11.89 -26.66
CA SER A 53 -1.60 -12.94 -26.11
C SER A 53 -1.61 -14.22 -26.95
N PRO A 54 -0.44 -14.79 -27.26
CA PRO A 54 -0.35 -16.08 -27.95
C PRO A 54 -0.79 -17.28 -27.11
N THR A 55 -0.68 -17.17 -25.78
CA THR A 55 -0.89 -18.29 -24.83
C THR A 55 -1.75 -17.93 -23.64
N GLY A 56 -1.88 -16.64 -23.31
CA GLY A 56 -2.79 -16.15 -22.28
C GLY A 56 -4.09 -15.64 -22.89
N PHE A 57 -4.82 -14.82 -22.13
CA PHE A 57 -6.03 -14.18 -22.62
C PHE A 57 -5.72 -13.08 -23.64
N SER A 58 -6.37 -13.17 -24.79
CA SER A 58 -6.60 -12.03 -25.68
C SER A 58 -7.99 -11.48 -25.43
N ALA A 59 -8.14 -10.15 -25.41
CA ALA A 59 -9.42 -9.50 -25.14
C ALA A 59 -9.43 -8.03 -25.56
N PHE A 60 -10.63 -7.49 -25.73
CA PHE A 60 -10.86 -6.05 -25.85
C PHE A 60 -11.41 -5.51 -24.53
N VAL A 61 -10.93 -4.35 -24.11
CA VAL A 61 -11.34 -3.73 -22.84
C VAL A 61 -11.81 -2.31 -23.11
N SER A 62 -13.04 -1.98 -22.71
CA SER A 62 -13.62 -0.65 -22.90
C SER A 62 -12.98 0.38 -21.97
N PRO A 63 -13.12 1.68 -22.27
CA PRO A 63 -12.76 2.77 -21.34
C PRO A 63 -13.44 2.67 -19.97
N ALA A 64 -14.56 1.98 -19.84
CA ALA A 64 -15.23 1.73 -18.56
C ALA A 64 -14.67 0.51 -17.81
N GLY A 65 -13.78 -0.26 -18.43
CA GLY A 65 -13.19 -1.47 -17.87
C GLY A 65 -14.00 -2.75 -18.13
N ASP A 66 -14.98 -2.71 -19.03
CA ASP A 66 -15.72 -3.91 -19.46
C ASP A 66 -14.85 -4.74 -20.41
N VAL A 67 -14.95 -6.07 -20.30
CA VAL A 67 -14.12 -7.01 -21.09
C VAL A 67 -15.00 -7.69 -22.15
N PHE A 68 -14.57 -7.63 -23.40
CA PHE A 68 -15.25 -8.19 -24.56
C PHE A 68 -14.37 -9.21 -25.29
N GLN A 69 -15.02 -10.24 -25.85
CA GLN A 69 -14.42 -11.30 -26.67
C GLN A 69 -13.09 -11.83 -26.09
N ARG A 70 -13.13 -12.31 -24.83
CA ARG A 70 -11.94 -12.85 -24.17
C ARG A 70 -11.74 -14.32 -24.57
N THR A 71 -10.56 -14.67 -25.07
CA THR A 71 -10.17 -16.06 -25.33
C THR A 71 -9.86 -16.80 -24.03
N ASP A 72 -9.79 -18.13 -24.09
CA ASP A 72 -9.24 -18.97 -23.03
C ASP A 72 -7.71 -19.08 -23.12
N VAL A 73 -7.09 -19.63 -22.07
CA VAL A 73 -5.63 -19.86 -22.02
C VAL A 73 -5.27 -21.00 -22.96
N SER A 74 -4.21 -20.79 -23.75
CA SER A 74 -3.74 -21.74 -24.77
C SER A 74 -4.77 -22.10 -25.86
N GLU A 75 -5.85 -21.32 -25.98
CA GLU A 75 -6.84 -21.47 -27.04
C GLU A 75 -6.30 -20.92 -28.36
N ARG A 76 -6.46 -21.69 -29.45
CA ARG A 76 -6.17 -21.20 -30.80
C ARG A 76 -7.41 -20.49 -31.36
N ALA A 77 -7.48 -19.18 -31.17
CA ALA A 77 -8.60 -18.36 -31.64
C ALA A 77 -8.15 -17.08 -32.35
N VAL A 78 -9.04 -16.51 -33.15
CA VAL A 78 -8.94 -15.16 -33.71
C VAL A 78 -10.21 -14.42 -33.32
N ILE A 79 -10.04 -13.28 -32.66
CA ILE A 79 -11.13 -12.40 -32.23
C ILE A 79 -11.05 -11.08 -33.01
N THR A 80 -12.19 -10.47 -33.33
CA THR A 80 -12.22 -9.23 -34.11
C THR A 80 -13.39 -8.37 -33.64
N MET A 81 -13.10 -7.10 -33.40
CA MET A 81 -14.09 -6.13 -32.94
C MET A 81 -13.72 -4.74 -33.43
N GLU A 82 -14.70 -3.99 -33.90
CA GLU A 82 -14.55 -2.57 -34.15
C GLU A 82 -14.59 -1.80 -32.83
N VAL A 83 -13.59 -0.97 -32.57
CA VAL A 83 -13.51 -0.16 -31.36
C VAL A 83 -13.54 1.33 -31.71
N PRO A 84 -14.39 2.14 -31.04
CA PRO A 84 -14.36 3.58 -31.19
C PRO A 84 -13.00 4.17 -30.84
N ARG A 85 -12.47 5.01 -31.73
CA ARG A 85 -11.33 5.89 -31.41
C ARG A 85 -11.80 7.01 -30.49
N ARG A 86 -10.98 7.41 -29.54
CA ARG A 86 -11.28 8.51 -28.62
C ARG A 86 -10.12 9.46 -28.50
N THR A 87 -10.41 10.75 -28.61
CA THR A 87 -9.45 11.86 -28.44
C THR A 87 -9.70 12.58 -27.11
N GLY A 88 -8.77 13.45 -26.71
CA GLY A 88 -8.85 14.22 -25.46
C GLY A 88 -8.24 13.50 -24.25
N THR A 89 -8.14 14.20 -23.13
CA THR A 89 -7.41 13.73 -21.94
C THR A 89 -8.32 13.44 -20.75
N THR A 90 -7.93 12.48 -19.91
CA THR A 90 -8.57 12.25 -18.61
C THR A 90 -7.89 13.05 -17.50
N TRP A 91 -8.56 13.18 -16.36
CA TRP A 91 -7.98 13.76 -15.14
C TRP A 91 -6.70 13.06 -14.71
N TYR A 92 -6.66 11.72 -14.83
CA TYR A 92 -5.46 10.95 -14.51
C TYR A 92 -4.32 11.24 -15.50
N GLN A 93 -4.63 11.40 -16.79
CA GLN A 93 -3.63 11.77 -17.78
C GLN A 93 -3.05 13.16 -17.50
N THR A 94 -3.84 14.12 -17.02
CA THR A 94 -3.36 15.47 -16.71
C THR A 94 -2.63 15.55 -15.37
N LEU A 95 -3.22 15.01 -14.30
CA LEU A 95 -2.73 15.17 -12.93
C LEU A 95 -1.74 14.06 -12.51
N GLY A 96 -1.78 12.90 -13.17
CA GLY A 96 -1.04 11.72 -12.76
C GLY A 96 -1.32 11.35 -11.30
N ASP A 97 -0.27 10.96 -10.60
CA ASP A 97 -0.35 10.54 -9.19
C ASP A 97 -0.25 11.73 -8.20
N LEU A 98 -0.12 12.98 -8.69
CA LEU A 98 0.05 14.17 -7.86
C LEU A 98 -1.03 14.34 -6.77
N PRO A 99 -2.33 14.13 -7.04
CA PRO A 99 -3.36 14.27 -6.00
C PRO A 99 -3.15 13.31 -4.83
N TRP A 100 -2.70 12.08 -5.12
CA TRP A 100 -2.44 11.06 -4.11
C TRP A 100 -1.17 11.36 -3.32
N ILE A 101 -0.11 11.81 -3.99
CA ILE A 101 1.13 12.24 -3.34
C ILE A 101 0.85 13.41 -2.37
N ALA A 102 0.06 14.39 -2.82
CA ALA A 102 -0.34 15.53 -1.99
C ALA A 102 -1.16 15.09 -0.76
N LEU A 103 -2.11 14.16 -0.94
CA LEU A 103 -2.91 13.62 0.16
C LEU A 103 -2.04 12.89 1.19
N VAL A 104 -1.14 12.01 0.75
CA VAL A 104 -0.23 11.27 1.64
C VAL A 104 0.67 12.23 2.40
N ALA A 105 1.24 13.23 1.72
CA ALA A 105 2.06 14.25 2.36
C ALA A 105 1.26 15.06 3.41
N ALA A 106 0.02 15.43 3.11
CA ALA A 106 -0.84 16.15 4.04
C ALA A 106 -1.15 15.33 5.30
N VAL A 107 -1.51 14.04 5.14
CA VAL A 107 -1.75 13.13 6.29
C VAL A 107 -0.48 12.96 7.13
N PHE A 108 0.67 12.82 6.48
CA PHE A 108 1.95 12.71 7.18
C PHE A 108 2.28 13.98 7.98
N LEU A 109 2.10 15.17 7.39
CA LEU A 109 2.34 16.44 8.07
C LEU A 109 1.37 16.66 9.25
N LEU A 110 0.10 16.27 9.09
CA LEU A 110 -0.91 16.38 10.15
C LEU A 110 -0.57 15.49 11.35
N THR A 111 -0.19 14.23 11.09
CA THR A 111 0.18 13.30 12.17
C THR A 111 1.47 13.72 12.87
N HIS A 112 2.47 14.19 12.11
CA HIS A 112 3.73 14.70 12.67
C HIS A 112 3.54 15.94 13.55
N THR A 113 2.71 16.89 13.12
CA THR A 113 2.39 18.10 13.90
C THR A 113 1.63 17.75 15.18
N HIS A 114 0.66 16.83 15.10
CA HIS A 114 -0.08 16.34 16.27
C HIS A 114 0.84 15.70 17.32
N GLN A 115 1.77 14.85 16.90
CA GLN A 115 2.75 14.22 17.82
C GLN A 115 3.66 15.26 18.50
N ARG A 116 4.10 16.30 17.77
CA ARG A 116 4.93 17.38 18.35
C ARG A 116 4.18 18.23 19.38
N LEU A 117 2.88 18.44 19.18
CA LEU A 117 2.04 19.19 20.13
C LEU A 117 1.78 18.38 21.41
N HIS A 118 1.53 17.07 21.30
CA HIS A 118 1.35 16.19 22.46
C HIS A 118 2.60 16.13 23.36
N VAL A 119 3.81 16.08 22.78
CA VAL A 119 5.06 16.06 23.57
C VAL A 119 5.27 17.38 24.31
N ARG A 120 4.94 18.53 23.69
CA ARG A 120 5.11 19.85 24.33
C ARG A 120 4.22 20.05 25.55
N VAL A 121 2.94 19.64 25.49
CA VAL A 121 1.98 19.79 26.60
C VAL A 121 2.38 18.97 27.83
N VAL A 122 2.89 17.75 27.62
CA VAL A 122 3.36 16.89 28.71
C VAL A 122 4.59 17.49 29.43
N SER A 123 5.49 18.13 28.67
CA SER A 123 6.68 18.78 29.24
C SER A 123 6.39 20.08 30.01
N ASP A 124 5.32 20.82 29.67
CA ASP A 124 4.96 22.06 30.38
C ASP A 124 4.21 21.78 31.70
N THR A 125 3.44 20.71 31.72
CA THR A 125 2.70 20.26 32.92
C THR A 125 3.67 19.81 34.03
N SER A 126 4.76 19.14 33.67
CA SER A 126 5.78 18.68 34.63
C SER A 126 6.68 19.82 35.15
N ARG A 127 6.83 20.92 34.40
CA ARG A 127 7.59 22.10 34.84
C ARG A 127 6.76 23.01 35.77
N THR A 128 5.45 23.08 35.56
CA THR A 128 4.53 23.84 36.43
C THR A 128 4.32 23.16 37.78
N ALA A 129 4.19 21.83 37.81
CA ALA A 129 4.07 21.06 39.06
C ALA A 129 5.34 21.08 39.93
N ALA A 130 6.52 21.18 39.30
CA ALA A 130 7.79 21.31 40.01
C ALA A 130 8.01 22.72 40.61
N GLY A 131 7.39 23.76 40.04
CA GLY A 131 7.45 25.13 40.56
C GLY A 131 6.56 25.39 41.77
N SER A 132 5.49 24.62 41.95
CA SER A 132 4.56 24.75 43.10
C SER A 132 4.95 23.90 44.32
N GLY A 133 6.01 23.10 44.23
CA GLY A 133 6.42 22.15 45.28
C GLY A 133 7.41 22.70 46.32
N LEU A 134 7.81 23.97 46.24
CA LEU A 134 8.84 24.55 47.13
C LEU A 134 8.29 25.37 48.31
N GLU A 135 6.97 25.44 48.52
CA GLU A 135 6.35 26.27 49.57
C GLU A 135 5.72 25.51 50.76
N GLN A 136 5.89 24.19 50.88
CA GLN A 136 5.49 23.44 52.09
C GLN A 136 6.67 22.66 52.67
N GLN A 137 7.61 23.39 53.26
CA GLN A 137 8.52 22.84 54.25
C GLN A 137 8.05 23.27 55.64
N GLY A 138 7.49 22.31 56.39
CA GLY A 138 7.07 22.54 57.78
C GLY A 138 6.47 21.30 58.44
N ASP A 139 7.36 20.53 59.10
CA ASP A 139 7.16 19.86 60.39
C ASP A 139 6.77 18.37 60.48
N GLY A 140 7.63 17.63 61.22
CA GLY A 140 7.39 16.37 61.96
C GLY A 140 7.09 15.07 61.19
N ALA A 141 7.64 13.90 61.47
CA ALA A 141 8.63 13.42 62.43
C ALA A 141 9.15 12.07 61.90
N VAL A 142 10.41 11.76 62.21
CA VAL A 142 11.11 10.52 61.86
C VAL A 142 10.63 9.37 62.75
N VAL A 143 10.31 8.21 62.15
CA VAL A 143 10.29 6.92 62.84
C VAL A 143 11.03 5.90 61.96
N ASP A 144 12.13 5.40 62.52
CA ASP A 144 12.99 4.30 62.06
C ASP A 144 12.51 3.01 62.73
N ASP A 145 12.45 1.88 62.02
CA ASP A 145 13.27 0.71 62.38
C ASP A 145 13.13 -0.46 61.38
N ARG A 146 14.16 -1.30 61.39
CA ARG A 146 14.65 -2.18 60.34
C ARG A 146 14.06 -3.59 60.31
N ASP A 147 14.39 -4.29 59.22
CA ASP A 147 14.81 -5.70 59.13
C ASP A 147 14.01 -6.57 58.15
N VAL A 148 14.52 -6.73 56.92
CA VAL A 148 14.25 -7.88 56.07
C VAL A 148 15.54 -8.27 55.35
N HIS A 149 16.16 -9.37 55.75
CA HIS A 149 16.80 -10.32 54.84
C HIS A 149 17.19 -11.60 55.59
N LEU A 150 16.67 -12.75 55.11
CA LEU A 150 17.37 -14.04 54.99
C LEU A 150 16.42 -15.09 54.38
N GLY A 151 16.88 -15.82 53.37
CA GLY A 151 16.21 -17.01 52.84
C GLY A 151 16.74 -17.45 51.48
N ALA A 152 17.70 -18.38 51.49
CA ALA A 152 18.35 -18.97 50.33
C ALA A 152 17.51 -20.07 49.64
N GLU A 153 17.64 -20.21 48.31
CA GLU A 153 17.12 -21.33 47.53
C GLU A 153 18.20 -22.44 47.35
N PRO A 154 17.85 -23.74 47.41
CA PRO A 154 18.80 -24.81 47.18
C PRO A 154 18.79 -25.34 45.73
N ALA A 155 19.96 -25.82 45.32
CA ALA A 155 20.28 -26.39 44.03
C ALA A 155 19.77 -27.82 43.81
N GLY A 156 19.59 -28.20 42.54
CA GLY A 156 19.90 -29.55 42.05
C GLY A 156 18.96 -30.15 40.99
N ARG A 157 19.45 -30.29 39.75
CA ARG A 157 19.87 -31.58 39.14
C ARG A 157 19.73 -31.57 37.60
N ASP A 158 20.85 -31.93 36.96
CA ASP A 158 21.09 -32.15 35.52
C ASP A 158 20.46 -33.48 35.04
N ASP A 159 20.07 -33.57 33.76
CA ASP A 159 20.29 -34.76 32.93
C ASP A 159 20.03 -34.46 31.44
N ARG A 160 21.03 -34.82 30.62
CA ARG A 160 21.12 -34.67 29.15
C ARG A 160 20.33 -35.73 28.39
N ALA A 161 19.85 -35.41 27.18
CA ALA A 161 19.93 -36.28 25.99
C ALA A 161 19.62 -35.52 24.67
N VAL A 162 20.44 -35.82 23.66
CA VAL A 162 20.41 -35.33 22.26
C VAL A 162 19.46 -36.20 21.42
N PRO A 163 18.87 -35.70 20.31
CA PRO A 163 18.47 -36.57 19.22
C PRO A 163 19.20 -36.26 17.90
N THR A 164 19.41 -37.35 17.16
CA THR A 164 19.91 -37.49 15.77
C THR A 164 19.05 -36.81 14.73
#